data_AF-A0A0L0FY15-F1
#
_entry.id   AF-A0A0L0FY15-F1
#
_cell.length_a   1.000
_cell.length_b   1.000
_cell.length_c   1.000
_cell.angle_alpha   90.00
_cell.angle_beta   90.00
_cell.angle_gamma   90.00
#
_symmetry.space_group_name_H-M   'P 1'
#
loop_
_entity.id
_entity.type
_entity.pdbx_description
1 polymer ?
#
loop_
_entity_poly.entity_id
_entity_poly.type
_entity_poly.pdbx_seq_one_letter_code
_entity_poly.pdbx_strand_id
1 'polypeptide(L)'
;MNLRKFSAIALASLVHCVTAEEIQAVGGAEPAVQAHGPVDLNAENFQQHLDKYEYTLVAFGAPWCPYSNALQPVLAQLSQVTQEQTNFAVGRVNCDDQKAVCQHNQITKYPTIKFIQEGITRPQEYRSARTVGALQTYIKKEMEPVVAPLGNLDVDTHLAENKAKKVVIAKFRHGRDTGDFKAFDNMAKTLRGHCQFYHTDQDHHFEGAVGNRLIVLKKHDDHEMYPDQNPDAEVLDDTTTAHLNEWLQAQCKPLIDELTFENSEALVEEGKPLMILFTKPDDSESREIFKKAVRDLVAHEASRVKFLVADGTQFKHPLQHISKTMDDLPVLAVDSFKHMYDFGDFRDLQHSGRIQTFINNLFNNQLHERFHHGDMTAKTCMWRQTGGCIADGPREVHADKKCDAVLDAKTSGFCECGVEHFGVVLRMDCGHEKTTCEEKCQKAHEDSRNERLAQCMFKQTAKCDPDGPAEVNEDKDCLTIIHHGTSGRCECSPTGPVLKYTCKHDHFTCKDVCMKEMARLEHEITGDIKEGLAVDKALTGNAHEYQKGLVEDMKKNHAEAAAASEKQNNAQRAMDAEPEGESQFEKLGPSKRRYSFVGNRDEL
;
A
#
# COMPACT_ATOMS: atom_id res chain seq x y z
N MET A 1 -14.15 -19.28 13.97
CA MET A 1 -13.27 -19.22 12.78
C MET A 1 -13.99 -18.42 11.70
N ASN A 2 -13.67 -17.13 11.56
CA ASN A 2 -14.25 -16.23 10.55
C ASN A 2 -13.11 -15.73 9.66
N LEU A 3 -13.00 -16.29 8.45
CA LEU A 3 -11.97 -16.02 7.44
C LEU A 3 -12.52 -15.11 6.32
N ARG A 4 -13.13 -13.98 6.67
CA ARG A 4 -13.70 -13.03 5.68
C ARG A 4 -13.36 -11.56 6.00
N LYS A 5 -12.08 -11.20 6.18
CA LYS A 5 -11.61 -9.79 6.26
C LYS A 5 -10.13 -9.65 5.89
N PHE A 6 -9.74 -9.91 4.64
CA PHE A 6 -8.43 -9.50 4.13
C PHE A 6 -8.58 -8.81 2.77
N SER A 7 -7.83 -7.72 2.56
CA SER A 7 -7.74 -6.98 1.29
C SER A 7 -7.26 -7.90 0.15
N ALA A 8 -7.73 -7.65 -1.07
CA ALA A 8 -7.46 -8.44 -2.28
C ALA A 8 -5.96 -8.53 -2.63
N ILE A 9 -5.15 -7.55 -2.20
CA ILE A 9 -3.70 -7.53 -2.41
C ILE A 9 -2.98 -8.50 -1.45
N ALA A 10 -3.51 -8.70 -0.23
CA ALA A 10 -2.93 -9.61 0.76
C ALA A 10 -3.11 -11.10 0.40
N LEU A 11 -4.06 -11.44 -0.48
CA LEU A 11 -4.31 -12.82 -0.93
C LEU A 11 -3.34 -13.30 -2.03
N ALA A 12 -2.64 -12.39 -2.72
CA ALA A 12 -1.78 -12.75 -3.84
C ALA A 12 -0.39 -13.31 -3.42
N SER A 13 -0.02 -13.25 -2.13
CA SER A 13 1.27 -13.75 -1.63
C SER A 13 1.27 -15.22 -1.17
N LEU A 14 0.19 -15.98 -1.45
CA LEU A 14 -0.02 -17.34 -0.95
C LEU A 14 -0.18 -18.38 -2.07
N VAL A 15 0.77 -18.48 -3.00
CA VAL A 15 0.87 -19.67 -3.86
C VAL A 15 2.34 -19.94 -4.18
N HIS A 16 2.90 -21.00 -3.59
CA HIS A 16 3.85 -21.97 -4.19
C HIS A 16 3.98 -23.14 -3.20
N CYS A 17 3.11 -24.14 -3.36
CA CYS A 17 3.19 -25.42 -2.64
C CYS A 17 4.08 -26.36 -3.46
N VAL A 18 5.30 -26.64 -2.99
CA VAL A 18 6.13 -27.73 -3.53
C VAL A 18 5.66 -29.02 -2.86
N THR A 19 5.34 -30.03 -3.67
CA THR A 19 4.94 -31.36 -3.23
C THR A 19 6.09 -32.05 -2.51
N ALA A 20 5.80 -32.62 -1.34
CA ALA A 20 6.73 -33.44 -0.58
C ALA A 20 6.81 -34.84 -1.19
N GLU A 21 8.01 -35.28 -1.57
CA GLU A 21 8.34 -36.70 -1.74
C GLU A 21 9.22 -37.17 -0.57
N GLU A 22 8.97 -38.41 -0.17
CA GLU A 22 9.38 -39.07 1.07
C GLU A 22 10.90 -39.22 1.21
N ILE A 23 11.45 -38.85 2.37
CA ILE A 23 12.76 -39.34 2.82
C ILE A 23 12.56 -40.13 4.11
N GLN A 24 12.82 -41.44 4.01
CA GLN A 24 12.79 -42.39 5.12
C GLN A 24 13.84 -42.03 6.17
N ALA A 25 13.41 -42.03 7.43
CA ALA A 25 14.27 -41.89 8.59
C ALA A 25 15.18 -43.11 8.76
N VAL A 26 16.50 -42.89 8.79
CA VAL A 26 17.47 -43.83 9.36
C VAL A 26 18.12 -43.15 10.54
N GLY A 27 17.79 -43.64 11.73
CA GLY A 27 18.39 -43.22 12.99
C GLY A 27 19.82 -43.75 13.11
N GLY A 28 20.74 -42.82 13.33
CA GLY A 28 22.11 -43.08 13.78
C GLY A 28 22.61 -41.83 14.50
N ALA A 29 22.83 -41.94 15.82
CA ALA A 29 23.45 -40.88 16.61
C ALA A 29 24.96 -40.87 16.31
N GLU A 30 25.42 -39.85 15.59
CA GLU A 30 26.83 -39.48 15.45
C GLU A 30 27.12 -38.15 16.16
N PRO A 31 28.36 -37.93 16.65
CA PRO A 31 28.66 -36.98 17.71
C PRO A 31 28.55 -35.51 17.27
N ALA A 32 28.18 -34.66 18.23
CA ALA A 32 28.00 -33.22 18.05
C ALA A 32 29.30 -32.51 17.63
N VAL A 33 29.49 -32.34 16.32
CA VAL A 33 30.27 -31.21 15.78
C VAL A 33 29.44 -29.96 16.03
N GLN A 34 30.00 -28.95 16.69
CA GLN A 34 29.29 -27.70 16.97
C GLN A 34 28.80 -27.07 15.66
N ALA A 35 27.52 -27.22 15.37
CA ALA A 35 26.90 -26.56 14.23
C ALA A 35 26.85 -25.06 14.51
N HIS A 36 27.48 -24.24 13.68
CA HIS A 36 27.28 -22.80 13.65
C HIS A 36 25.83 -22.52 13.22
N GLY A 37 24.93 -22.46 14.20
CA GLY A 37 23.53 -22.09 14.03
C GLY A 37 23.30 -20.60 14.26
N PRO A 38 22.06 -20.12 14.04
CA PRO A 38 21.69 -18.75 14.32
C PRO A 38 21.83 -18.47 15.81
N VAL A 39 22.30 -17.27 16.16
CA VAL A 39 22.46 -16.85 17.55
C VAL A 39 21.10 -16.46 18.13
N ASP A 40 20.78 -16.99 19.31
CA ASP A 40 19.61 -16.55 20.08
C ASP A 40 19.89 -15.18 20.72
N LEU A 41 19.23 -14.16 20.18
CA LEU A 41 19.37 -12.78 20.63
C LEU A 41 18.27 -12.42 21.64
N ASN A 42 18.68 -11.73 22.70
CA ASN A 42 17.85 -11.29 23.82
C ASN A 42 18.27 -9.89 24.28
N ALA A 43 17.51 -9.29 25.21
CA ALA A 43 17.78 -7.94 25.68
C ALA A 43 19.22 -7.72 26.23
N GLU A 44 19.89 -8.76 26.71
CA GLU A 44 21.22 -8.68 27.32
C GLU A 44 22.34 -8.69 26.26
N ASN A 45 22.17 -9.49 25.20
CA ASN A 45 23.22 -9.71 24.19
C ASN A 45 22.96 -8.99 22.85
N PHE A 46 21.75 -8.46 22.62
CA PHE A 46 21.35 -7.93 21.32
C PHE A 46 22.32 -6.83 20.85
N GLN A 47 22.51 -5.78 21.65
CA GLN A 47 23.37 -4.67 21.26
C GLN A 47 24.83 -5.10 21.09
N GLN A 48 25.37 -5.87 22.04
CA GLN A 48 26.74 -6.38 21.97
C GLN A 48 26.98 -7.23 20.71
N HIS A 49 25.98 -7.99 20.28
CA HIS A 49 26.04 -8.77 19.05
C HIS A 49 26.07 -7.86 17.82
N LEU A 50 25.22 -6.84 17.76
CA LEU A 50 25.19 -5.88 16.67
C LEU A 50 26.46 -5.03 16.58
N ASP A 51 27.09 -4.73 17.72
CA ASP A 51 28.36 -3.99 17.74
C ASP A 51 29.54 -4.85 17.26
N LYS A 52 29.43 -6.18 17.39
CA LYS A 52 30.48 -7.14 17.01
C LYS A 52 30.52 -7.40 15.50
N TYR A 53 29.37 -7.40 14.82
CA TYR A 53 29.25 -7.75 13.41
C TYR A 53 28.81 -6.55 12.60
N GLU A 54 29.51 -6.27 11.49
CA GLU A 54 29.17 -5.19 10.57
C GLU A 54 27.77 -5.43 9.95
N TYR A 55 27.42 -6.68 9.71
CA TYR A 55 26.14 -7.08 9.11
C TYR A 55 25.48 -8.18 9.95
N THR A 56 24.22 -8.01 10.28
CA THR A 56 23.43 -9.05 10.96
C THR A 56 22.08 -9.22 10.29
N LEU A 57 21.73 -10.44 9.89
CA LEU A 57 20.36 -10.79 9.54
C LEU A 57 19.64 -11.31 10.78
N VAL A 58 18.58 -10.64 11.22
CA VAL A 58 17.82 -11.03 12.42
C VAL A 58 16.41 -11.47 12.04
N ALA A 59 16.04 -12.69 12.44
CA ALA A 59 14.69 -13.20 12.32
C ALA A 59 13.93 -13.09 13.65
N PHE A 60 12.85 -12.32 13.65
CA PHE A 60 11.94 -12.14 14.78
C PHE A 60 10.74 -13.08 14.60
N GLY A 61 10.49 -13.96 15.57
CA GLY A 61 9.42 -14.94 15.46
C GLY A 61 8.87 -15.38 16.81
N ALA A 62 7.99 -16.37 16.77
CA ALA A 62 7.41 -16.99 17.95
C ALA A 62 7.27 -18.50 17.76
N PRO A 63 7.45 -19.32 18.82
CA PRO A 63 7.47 -20.79 18.72
C PRO A 63 6.12 -21.40 18.29
N TRP A 64 5.01 -20.71 18.56
CA TRP A 64 3.68 -21.16 18.17
C TRP A 64 3.35 -20.85 16.70
N CYS A 65 4.14 -20.02 16.01
CA CYS A 65 3.87 -19.61 14.63
C CYS A 65 4.42 -20.66 13.64
N PRO A 66 3.56 -21.34 12.86
CA PRO A 66 4.00 -22.38 11.92
C PRO A 66 5.02 -21.86 10.88
N TYR A 67 4.84 -20.62 10.42
CA TYR A 67 5.75 -19.98 9.46
C TYR A 67 7.12 -19.65 10.08
N SER A 68 7.17 -19.35 11.38
CA SER A 68 8.45 -19.15 12.10
C SER A 68 9.17 -20.48 12.25
N ASN A 69 8.45 -21.55 12.57
CA ASN A 69 9.01 -22.90 12.69
C ASN A 69 9.57 -23.40 11.35
N ALA A 70 8.86 -23.15 10.25
CA ALA A 70 9.34 -23.49 8.90
C ALA A 70 10.63 -22.73 8.50
N LEU A 71 10.86 -21.53 9.05
CA LEU A 71 12.04 -20.72 8.78
C LEU A 71 13.28 -21.17 9.57
N GLN A 72 13.12 -21.79 10.74
CA GLN A 72 14.24 -22.25 11.59
C GLN A 72 15.30 -23.10 10.86
N PRO A 73 14.94 -24.16 10.10
CA PRO A 73 15.95 -24.95 9.38
C PRO A 73 16.68 -24.13 8.31
N VAL A 74 16.00 -23.15 7.70
CA VAL A 74 16.60 -22.25 6.70
C VAL A 74 17.63 -21.34 7.35
N LEU A 75 17.35 -20.79 8.53
CA LEU A 75 18.32 -19.97 9.29
C LEU A 75 19.52 -20.78 9.76
N ALA A 76 19.31 -22.03 10.17
CA ALA A 76 20.39 -22.94 10.53
C ALA A 76 21.32 -23.21 9.35
N GLN A 77 20.78 -23.55 8.18
CA GLN A 77 21.57 -23.75 6.97
C GLN A 77 22.25 -22.46 6.51
N LEU A 78 21.55 -21.32 6.58
CA LEU A 78 22.13 -20.02 6.24
C LEU A 78 23.35 -19.72 7.11
N SER A 79 23.26 -19.93 8.42
CA SER A 79 24.35 -19.70 9.37
C SER A 79 25.58 -20.56 9.05
N GLN A 80 25.37 -21.80 8.59
CA GLN A 80 26.45 -22.69 8.17
C GLN A 80 27.13 -22.20 6.87
N VAL A 81 26.35 -21.83 5.86
CA VAL A 81 26.91 -21.39 4.57
C VAL A 81 27.55 -19.99 4.63
N THR A 82 27.22 -19.19 5.64
CA THR A 82 27.85 -17.87 5.87
C THR A 82 28.90 -17.89 6.97
N GLN A 83 29.29 -19.05 7.51
CA GLN A 83 30.22 -19.15 8.64
C GLN A 83 31.60 -18.55 8.35
N GLU A 84 32.05 -18.58 7.09
CA GLU A 84 33.34 -18.00 6.67
C GLU A 84 33.32 -16.47 6.58
N GLN A 85 32.14 -15.83 6.63
CA GLN A 85 31.97 -14.38 6.57
C GLN A 85 32.14 -13.77 7.96
N THR A 86 33.36 -13.34 8.30
CA THR A 86 33.71 -12.88 9.64
C THR A 86 32.99 -11.61 10.11
N ASN A 87 32.51 -10.80 9.16
CA ASN A 87 31.77 -9.56 9.43
C ASN A 87 30.24 -9.72 9.37
N PHE A 88 29.73 -10.94 9.12
CA PHE A 88 28.31 -11.23 9.01
C PHE A 88 27.84 -12.23 10.09
N ALA A 89 26.64 -12.04 10.62
CA ALA A 89 26.00 -12.99 11.52
C ALA A 89 24.52 -13.19 11.21
N VAL A 90 24.01 -14.37 11.61
CA VAL A 90 22.59 -14.69 11.60
C VAL A 90 22.11 -14.77 13.04
N GLY A 91 21.10 -13.96 13.37
CA GLY A 91 20.45 -13.93 14.66
C GLY A 91 18.98 -14.32 14.58
N ARG A 92 18.42 -14.77 15.70
CA ARG A 92 16.98 -14.94 15.87
C ARG A 92 16.53 -14.43 17.22
N VAL A 93 15.31 -13.91 17.29
CA VAL A 93 14.69 -13.40 18.52
C VAL A 93 13.34 -14.08 18.72
N ASN A 94 13.13 -14.67 19.90
CA ASN A 94 11.81 -15.11 20.33
C ASN A 94 11.02 -13.92 20.91
N CYS A 95 10.02 -13.44 20.19
CA CYS A 95 9.23 -12.29 20.61
C CYS A 95 8.25 -12.56 21.76
N ASP A 96 7.93 -13.82 22.06
CA ASP A 96 7.15 -14.15 23.25
C ASP A 96 7.95 -13.84 24.53
N ASP A 97 9.26 -14.15 24.51
CA ASP A 97 10.18 -13.92 25.63
C ASP A 97 10.76 -12.50 25.62
N GLN A 98 11.10 -11.99 24.43
CA GLN A 98 11.85 -10.74 24.22
C GLN A 98 10.96 -9.60 23.70
N LYS A 99 9.82 -9.38 24.38
CA LYS A 99 8.80 -8.40 23.95
C LYS A 99 9.37 -7.00 23.73
N ALA A 100 10.23 -6.52 24.64
CA ALA A 100 10.83 -5.20 24.55
C ALA A 100 11.73 -5.04 23.30
N VAL A 101 12.53 -6.07 22.99
CA VAL A 101 13.39 -6.08 21.79
C VAL A 101 12.52 -6.02 20.53
N CYS A 102 11.46 -6.82 20.47
CA CYS A 102 10.56 -6.83 19.32
C CYS A 102 9.74 -5.54 19.19
N GLN A 103 9.31 -4.93 20.30
CA GLN A 103 8.63 -3.63 20.28
C GLN A 103 9.56 -2.51 19.80
N HIS A 104 10.80 -2.46 20.31
CA HIS A 104 11.80 -1.47 19.88
C HIS A 104 12.10 -1.58 18.37
N ASN A 105 12.15 -2.81 17.86
CA ASN A 105 12.34 -3.10 16.44
C ASN A 105 11.03 -3.04 15.62
N GLN A 106 9.93 -2.55 16.19
CA GLN A 106 8.64 -2.35 15.51
C GLN A 106 8.10 -3.63 14.83
N ILE A 107 8.24 -4.78 15.49
CA ILE A 107 7.78 -6.07 14.94
C ILE A 107 6.28 -6.23 15.18
N THR A 108 5.51 -6.32 14.09
CA THR A 108 4.04 -6.42 14.10
C THR A 108 3.51 -7.78 13.63
N LYS A 109 4.36 -8.64 13.05
CA LYS A 109 4.00 -9.95 12.50
C LYS A 109 5.15 -10.95 12.60
N TYR A 110 4.84 -12.24 12.45
CA TYR A 110 5.83 -13.30 12.54
C TYR A 110 5.79 -14.27 11.35
N PRO A 111 6.94 -14.75 10.85
CA PRO A 111 8.27 -14.21 11.14
C PRO A 111 8.51 -12.88 10.40
N THR A 112 9.22 -11.95 11.03
CA THR A 112 9.77 -10.75 10.38
C THR A 112 11.29 -10.90 10.29
N ILE A 113 11.88 -10.65 9.12
CA ILE A 113 13.32 -10.73 8.89
C ILE A 113 13.82 -9.33 8.60
N LYS A 114 14.79 -8.84 9.39
CA LYS A 114 15.42 -7.53 9.18
C LYS A 114 16.92 -7.69 8.96
N PHE A 115 17.46 -6.82 8.11
CA PHE A 115 18.89 -6.66 7.92
C PHE A 115 19.38 -5.47 8.74
N ILE A 116 20.43 -5.67 9.51
CA ILE A 116 21.04 -4.67 10.39
C ILE A 116 22.46 -4.47 9.90
N GLN A 117 22.85 -3.21 9.69
CA GLN A 117 24.19 -2.84 9.27
C GLN A 117 24.75 -1.83 10.26
N GLU A 118 25.91 -2.15 10.85
CA GLU A 118 26.63 -1.28 11.79
C GLU A 118 25.72 -0.82 12.95
N GLY A 119 24.93 -1.74 13.51
CA GLY A 119 23.95 -1.46 14.57
C GLY A 119 22.68 -0.73 14.11
N ILE A 120 22.62 -0.25 12.87
CA ILE A 120 21.46 0.45 12.31
C ILE A 120 20.53 -0.55 11.64
N THR A 121 19.34 -0.70 12.20
CA THR A 121 18.29 -1.54 11.60
C THR A 121 17.74 -0.88 10.34
N ARG A 122 17.76 -1.60 9.21
CA ARG A 122 17.16 -1.10 7.97
C ARG A 122 15.64 -0.99 8.13
N PRO A 123 15.02 0.07 7.57
CA PRO A 123 13.57 0.23 7.61
C PRO A 123 12.87 -0.86 6.80
N GLN A 124 13.51 -1.37 5.73
CA GLN A 124 12.93 -2.37 4.86
C GLN A 124 13.09 -3.78 5.44
N GLU A 125 11.97 -4.48 5.56
CA GLU A 125 11.94 -5.90 5.90
C GLU A 125 12.27 -6.76 4.68
N TYR A 126 12.84 -7.95 4.92
CA TYR A 126 12.95 -8.96 3.89
C TYR A 126 11.60 -9.67 3.69
N ARG A 127 11.04 -9.57 2.48
CA ARG A 127 9.70 -10.07 2.13
C ARG A 127 9.69 -11.17 1.07
N SER A 128 10.85 -11.52 0.52
CA SER A 128 10.96 -12.47 -0.58
C SER A 128 10.98 -13.93 -0.08
N ALA A 129 11.24 -14.87 -1.01
CA ALA A 129 11.21 -16.30 -0.73
C ALA A 129 12.13 -16.70 0.43
N ARG A 130 11.60 -17.46 1.41
CA ARG A 130 12.36 -17.87 2.61
C ARG A 130 13.20 -19.13 2.35
N THR A 131 14.06 -19.08 1.35
CA THR A 131 15.02 -20.14 1.02
C THR A 131 16.45 -19.66 1.26
N VAL A 132 17.39 -20.59 1.47
CA VAL A 132 18.79 -20.22 1.71
C VAL A 132 19.35 -19.41 0.54
N GLY A 133 19.13 -19.86 -0.70
CA GLY A 133 19.62 -19.16 -1.89
C GLY A 133 19.07 -17.74 -2.03
N ALA A 134 17.77 -17.55 -1.79
CA ALA A 134 17.16 -16.22 -1.87
C ALA A 134 17.67 -15.28 -0.77
N LEU A 135 17.89 -15.79 0.44
CA LEU A 135 18.50 -15.03 1.54
C LEU A 135 19.96 -14.68 1.24
N GLN A 136 20.75 -15.61 0.68
CA GLN A 136 22.13 -15.34 0.28
C GLN A 136 22.22 -14.26 -0.81
N THR A 137 21.36 -14.33 -1.82
CA THR A 137 21.28 -13.29 -2.87
C THR A 137 20.93 -11.93 -2.26
N TYR A 138 19.96 -11.89 -1.34
CA TYR A 138 19.59 -10.68 -0.63
C TYR A 138 20.74 -10.12 0.21
N ILE A 139 21.36 -10.95 1.07
CA ILE A 139 22.51 -10.54 1.91
C ILE A 139 23.64 -9.99 1.06
N LYS A 140 24.02 -10.69 -0.02
CA LYS A 140 25.07 -10.23 -0.92
C LYS A 140 24.77 -8.84 -1.48
N LYS A 141 23.53 -8.62 -1.94
CA LYS A 141 23.07 -7.32 -2.45
C LYS A 141 23.05 -6.25 -1.36
N GLU A 142 22.64 -6.58 -0.14
CA GLU A 142 22.61 -5.62 0.96
C GLU A 142 24.00 -5.22 1.46
N MET A 143 24.97 -6.14 1.38
CA MET A 143 26.39 -5.89 1.71
C MET A 143 27.13 -5.08 0.63
N GLU A 144 26.55 -4.88 -0.56
CA GLU A 144 27.17 -4.01 -1.56
C GLU A 144 27.19 -2.54 -1.07
N PRO A 145 28.25 -1.77 -1.36
CA PRO A 145 28.26 -0.34 -1.06
C PRO A 145 27.12 0.39 -1.75
N VAL A 146 26.33 1.16 -1.01
CA VAL A 146 25.21 1.93 -1.59
C VAL A 146 25.73 3.15 -2.35
N VAL A 147 26.77 3.80 -1.81
CA VAL A 147 27.46 4.91 -2.45
C VAL A 147 28.75 4.39 -3.09
N ALA A 148 28.78 4.29 -4.42
CA ALA A 148 29.94 3.82 -5.16
C ALA A 148 30.89 4.98 -5.53
N PRO A 149 32.21 4.76 -5.66
CA PRO A 149 33.08 5.77 -6.25
C PRO A 149 32.71 5.95 -7.72
N LEU A 150 32.67 7.20 -8.18
CA LEU A 150 32.31 7.51 -9.55
C LEU A 150 33.41 7.09 -10.54
N GLY A 151 34.67 7.31 -10.19
CA GLY A 151 35.82 6.94 -11.03
C GLY A 151 35.74 7.55 -12.44
N ASN A 152 35.89 6.71 -13.46
CA ASN A 152 35.79 7.09 -14.88
C ASN A 152 34.41 6.77 -15.47
N LEU A 153 33.38 6.59 -14.64
CA LEU A 153 32.04 6.30 -15.12
C LEU A 153 31.55 7.47 -15.97
N ASP A 154 31.28 7.21 -17.25
CA ASP A 154 30.51 8.15 -18.06
C ASP A 154 29.05 8.09 -17.59
N VAL A 155 28.69 9.07 -16.75
CA VAL A 155 27.38 9.15 -16.14
C VAL A 155 26.28 9.28 -17.19
N ASP A 156 26.54 9.98 -18.30
CA ASP A 156 25.51 10.24 -19.30
C ASP A 156 25.21 8.97 -20.10
N THR A 157 26.26 8.20 -20.44
CA THR A 157 26.09 6.84 -21.00
C THR A 157 25.40 5.91 -20.00
N HIS A 158 25.80 5.93 -18.73
CA HIS A 158 25.21 5.09 -17.68
C HIS A 158 23.72 5.40 -17.45
N LEU A 159 23.32 6.68 -17.53
CA LEU A 159 21.93 7.13 -17.48
C LEU A 159 21.12 6.69 -18.71
N ALA A 160 21.73 6.76 -19.90
CA ALA A 160 21.09 6.32 -21.14
C ALA A 160 20.80 4.80 -21.12
N GLU A 161 21.71 4.01 -20.56
CA GLU A 161 21.55 2.56 -20.36
C GLU A 161 20.55 2.24 -19.23
N ASN A 162 20.50 3.05 -18.18
CA ASN A 162 19.68 2.82 -16.98
C ASN A 162 18.52 3.82 -16.86
N LYS A 163 17.67 3.91 -17.90
CA LYS A 163 16.52 4.83 -17.99
C LYS A 163 15.57 4.84 -16.77
N ALA A 164 15.56 3.78 -15.96
CA ALA A 164 14.65 3.60 -14.84
C ALA A 164 15.12 4.24 -13.52
N LYS A 165 16.41 4.60 -13.36
CA LYS A 165 16.95 5.04 -12.06
C LYS A 165 17.60 6.42 -12.16
N LYS A 166 17.28 7.27 -11.17
CA LYS A 166 17.92 8.57 -11.00
C LYS A 166 19.32 8.38 -10.40
N VAL A 167 20.28 9.19 -10.83
CA VAL A 167 21.67 9.12 -10.36
C VAL A 167 21.97 10.34 -9.51
N VAL A 168 22.36 10.10 -8.26
CA VAL A 168 22.81 11.14 -7.32
C VAL A 168 24.33 11.08 -7.26
N ILE A 169 24.99 12.21 -7.51
CA ILE A 169 26.44 12.35 -7.41
C ILE A 169 26.72 13.38 -6.33
N ALA A 170 27.46 12.97 -5.31
CA ALA A 170 27.91 13.83 -4.24
C ALA A 170 29.43 14.05 -4.31
N LYS A 171 29.85 15.29 -4.12
CA LYS A 171 31.25 15.68 -4.01
C LYS A 171 31.63 15.85 -2.55
N PHE A 172 32.74 15.21 -2.15
CA PHE A 172 33.32 15.37 -0.83
C PHE A 172 34.82 15.67 -0.94
N ARG A 173 35.27 16.76 -0.30
CA ARG A 173 36.67 17.23 -0.37
C ARG A 173 37.67 16.32 0.35
N HIS A 174 37.24 15.62 1.41
CA HIS A 174 38.11 14.80 2.26
C HIS A 174 37.78 13.29 2.22
N GLY A 175 37.16 12.82 1.14
CA GLY A 175 36.88 11.39 0.94
C GLY A 175 35.87 10.80 1.94
N ARG A 176 35.96 9.47 2.17
CA ARG A 176 34.95 8.65 2.87
C ARG A 176 34.95 8.75 4.40
N ASP A 177 36.02 9.27 5.00
CA ASP A 177 36.18 9.32 6.47
C ASP A 177 35.56 10.57 7.12
N THR A 178 34.82 11.37 6.35
CA THR A 178 34.12 12.55 6.86
C THR A 178 32.79 12.18 7.51
N GLY A 179 32.38 12.95 8.53
CA GLY A 179 31.02 12.85 9.08
C GLY A 179 29.96 13.05 8.00
N ASP A 180 30.24 13.93 7.04
CA ASP A 180 29.38 14.23 5.89
C ASP A 180 29.14 13.03 4.98
N PHE A 181 30.21 12.30 4.62
CA PHE A 181 30.07 11.10 3.82
C PHE A 181 29.24 10.05 4.55
N LYS A 182 29.44 9.87 5.87
CA LYS A 182 28.65 8.92 6.67
C LYS A 182 27.18 9.33 6.75
N ALA A 183 26.89 10.62 6.92
CA ALA A 183 25.52 11.13 6.89
C ALA A 183 24.86 10.87 5.54
N PHE A 184 25.55 11.19 4.44
CA PHE A 184 25.08 10.95 3.08
C PHE A 184 24.90 9.46 2.76
N ASP A 185 25.85 8.61 3.16
CA ASP A 185 25.76 7.16 3.01
C ASP A 185 24.55 6.61 3.76
N ASN A 186 24.30 7.07 4.99
CA ASN A 186 23.10 6.68 5.74
C ASN A 186 21.80 7.09 5.03
N MET A 187 21.73 8.31 4.48
CA MET A 187 20.59 8.75 3.65
C MET A 187 20.44 7.88 2.39
N ALA A 188 21.52 7.67 1.65
CA ALA A 188 21.56 6.85 0.44
C ALA A 188 21.09 5.42 0.72
N LYS A 189 21.53 4.83 1.84
CA LYS A 189 21.11 3.51 2.30
C LYS A 189 19.59 3.42 2.54
N THR A 190 18.93 4.48 3.03
CA THR A 190 17.45 4.52 3.18
C THR A 190 16.72 4.67 1.85
N LEU A 191 17.40 5.16 0.81
CA LEU A 191 16.88 5.39 -0.53
C LEU A 191 17.33 4.32 -1.54
N ARG A 192 17.87 3.21 -1.03
CA ARG A 192 18.29 2.06 -1.84
C ARG A 192 17.12 1.59 -2.72
N GLY A 193 17.39 1.42 -4.00
CA GLY A 193 16.38 1.01 -4.99
C GLY A 193 15.63 2.16 -5.68
N HIS A 194 15.59 3.36 -5.07
CA HIS A 194 14.97 4.55 -5.68
C HIS A 194 15.97 5.40 -6.48
N CYS A 195 17.20 5.51 -5.98
CA CYS A 195 18.31 6.20 -6.64
C CYS A 195 19.57 5.32 -6.68
N GLN A 196 20.47 5.63 -7.60
CA GLN A 196 21.86 5.16 -7.58
C GLN A 196 22.74 6.29 -7.04
N PHE A 197 23.62 5.97 -6.09
CA PHE A 197 24.43 6.97 -5.41
C PHE A 197 25.90 6.79 -5.75
N TYR A 198 26.53 7.89 -6.12
CA TYR A 198 27.96 7.94 -6.39
C TYR A 198 28.61 9.08 -5.64
N HIS A 199 29.90 8.91 -5.35
CA HIS A 199 30.74 9.96 -4.80
C HIS A 199 31.96 10.23 -5.66
N THR A 200 32.42 11.48 -5.69
CA THR A 200 33.64 11.88 -6.40
C THR A 200 34.39 12.97 -5.63
N ASP A 201 35.69 13.07 -5.87
CA ASP A 201 36.54 14.19 -5.44
C ASP A 201 36.83 15.17 -6.59
N GLN A 202 36.35 14.87 -7.81
CA GLN A 202 36.60 15.63 -9.01
C GLN A 202 35.51 16.68 -9.29
N ASP A 203 35.91 17.80 -9.91
CA ASP A 203 35.04 18.95 -10.14
C ASP A 203 34.20 18.87 -11.43
N HIS A 204 34.54 17.97 -12.35
CA HIS A 204 34.02 17.96 -13.73
C HIS A 204 32.50 17.81 -13.89
N HIS A 205 31.79 17.26 -12.89
CA HIS A 205 30.32 17.16 -12.91
C HIS A 205 29.60 18.34 -12.25
N PHE A 206 30.35 19.33 -11.78
CA PHE A 206 29.86 20.45 -10.98
C PHE A 206 30.24 21.80 -11.60
N GLU A 207 30.33 21.89 -12.93
CA GLU A 207 30.65 23.15 -13.62
C GLU A 207 29.63 24.24 -13.25
N GLY A 208 30.13 25.40 -12.79
CA GLY A 208 29.31 26.53 -12.32
C GLY A 208 28.93 26.49 -10.83
N ALA A 209 29.31 25.44 -10.11
CA ALA A 209 29.04 25.31 -8.68
C ALA A 209 30.12 25.99 -7.82
N VAL A 210 29.71 26.60 -6.71
CA VAL A 210 30.60 27.27 -5.75
C VAL A 210 30.45 26.58 -4.40
N GLY A 211 31.56 26.19 -3.78
CA GLY A 211 31.58 25.60 -2.44
C GLY A 211 32.37 24.29 -2.32
N ASN A 212 32.56 23.87 -1.08
CA ASN A 212 33.30 22.65 -0.72
C ASN A 212 32.45 21.38 -0.87
N ARG A 213 31.13 21.51 -0.70
CA ARG A 213 30.17 20.40 -0.73
C ARG A 213 29.11 20.66 -1.78
N LEU A 214 28.93 19.70 -2.68
CA LEU A 214 28.00 19.82 -3.80
C LEU A 214 27.33 18.48 -4.06
N ILE A 215 26.02 18.51 -4.21
CA ILE A 215 25.21 17.32 -4.51
C ILE A 215 24.40 17.63 -5.76
N VAL A 216 24.61 16.83 -6.80
CA VAL A 216 23.94 16.95 -8.08
C VAL A 216 23.13 15.69 -8.31
N LEU A 217 21.87 15.88 -8.63
CA LEU A 217 21.00 14.85 -9.15
C LEU A 217 21.00 14.95 -10.66
N LYS A 218 21.45 13.89 -11.34
CA LYS A 218 21.31 13.74 -12.78
C LYS A 218 20.07 12.90 -13.11
N LYS A 219 19.22 13.45 -13.97
CA LYS A 219 18.10 12.78 -14.64
C LYS A 219 18.46 12.65 -16.13
N HIS A 220 17.74 11.81 -16.89
CA HIS A 220 18.06 11.51 -18.29
C HIS A 220 18.26 12.77 -19.17
N ASP A 221 17.49 13.83 -18.92
CA ASP A 221 17.53 15.07 -19.71
C ASP A 221 17.69 16.35 -18.85
N ASP A 222 18.04 16.24 -17.56
CA ASP A 222 18.08 17.38 -16.64
C ASP A 222 19.07 17.18 -15.48
N HIS A 223 19.60 18.29 -14.97
CA HIS A 223 20.54 18.35 -13.85
C HIS A 223 20.00 19.28 -12.78
N GLU A 224 19.73 18.74 -11.61
CA GLU A 224 19.23 19.51 -10.48
C GLU A 224 20.27 19.52 -9.35
N MET A 225 20.69 20.71 -8.93
CA MET A 225 21.65 20.87 -7.84
C MET A 225 20.93 21.09 -6.52
N TYR A 226 21.40 20.45 -5.45
CA TYR A 226 20.92 20.73 -4.11
C TYR A 226 21.26 22.18 -3.72
N PRO A 227 20.26 23.02 -3.35
CA PRO A 227 20.50 24.41 -3.00
C PRO A 227 21.03 24.51 -1.56
N ASP A 228 22.30 24.16 -1.40
CA ASP A 228 22.98 24.25 -0.10
C ASP A 228 23.02 25.72 0.36
N GLN A 229 22.42 25.99 1.52
CA GLN A 229 22.36 27.33 2.08
C GLN A 229 23.69 27.76 2.73
N ASN A 230 24.61 26.82 2.95
CA ASN A 230 25.93 27.09 3.52
C ASN A 230 27.02 26.21 2.86
N PRO A 231 27.33 26.45 1.57
CA PRO A 231 28.18 25.56 0.78
C PRO A 231 29.68 25.62 1.14
N ASP A 232 30.09 26.64 1.92
CA ASP A 232 31.47 26.82 2.38
C ASP A 232 31.75 26.13 3.73
N ALA A 233 30.71 25.68 4.43
CA ALA A 233 30.87 24.95 5.68
C ALA A 233 31.65 23.63 5.47
N GLU A 234 32.57 23.33 6.39
CA GLU A 234 33.40 22.11 6.32
C GLU A 234 32.65 20.84 6.72
N VAL A 235 31.52 20.96 7.44
CA VAL A 235 30.74 19.84 7.99
C VAL A 235 29.23 20.09 7.77
N LEU A 236 28.47 19.03 7.53
CA LEU A 236 27.00 19.00 7.56
C LEU A 236 26.52 19.22 9.00
N ASP A 237 25.94 20.38 9.28
CA ASP A 237 25.19 20.57 10.53
C ASP A 237 23.86 19.78 10.49
N ASP A 238 23.22 19.64 11.65
CA ASP A 238 21.98 18.86 11.79
C ASP A 238 20.85 19.40 10.91
N THR A 239 20.78 20.72 10.73
CA THR A 239 19.71 21.39 9.94
C THR A 239 19.89 21.10 8.46
N THR A 240 21.11 21.23 7.96
CA THR A 240 21.46 20.98 6.56
C THR A 240 21.37 19.49 6.26
N THR A 241 21.73 18.63 7.20
CA THR A 241 21.51 17.17 7.09
C THR A 241 20.03 16.85 6.94
N ALA A 242 19.16 17.46 7.75
CA ALA A 242 17.72 17.25 7.66
C ALA A 242 17.15 17.74 6.32
N HIS A 243 17.51 18.96 5.89
CA HIS A 243 17.08 19.51 4.60
C HIS A 243 17.57 18.68 3.41
N LEU A 244 18.82 18.19 3.46
CA LEU A 244 19.37 17.33 2.43
C LEU A 244 18.61 15.99 2.35
N ASN A 245 18.29 15.39 3.51
CA ASN A 245 17.50 14.16 3.56
C ASN A 245 16.10 14.37 2.95
N GLU A 246 15.42 15.46 3.32
CA GLU A 246 14.10 15.80 2.75
C GLU A 246 14.16 16.01 1.24
N TRP A 247 15.17 16.76 0.76
CA TRP A 247 15.38 16.98 -0.66
C TRP A 247 15.66 15.67 -1.41
N LEU A 248 16.57 14.83 -0.91
CA LEU A 248 16.86 13.52 -1.51
C LEU A 248 15.63 12.61 -1.52
N GLN A 249 14.81 12.62 -0.46
CA GLN A 249 13.57 11.84 -0.44
C GLN A 249 12.57 12.31 -1.49
N ALA A 250 12.35 13.61 -1.61
CA ALA A 250 11.46 14.19 -2.62
C ALA A 250 11.95 13.92 -4.05
N GLN A 251 13.27 13.94 -4.25
CA GLN A 251 13.86 13.74 -5.56
C GLN A 251 13.98 12.27 -5.96
N CYS A 252 14.32 11.37 -5.05
CA CYS A 252 14.54 9.96 -5.36
C CYS A 252 13.25 9.16 -5.42
N LYS A 253 12.30 9.39 -4.51
CA LYS A 253 11.03 8.66 -4.50
C LYS A 253 10.12 9.25 -5.58
N PRO A 254 9.64 8.45 -6.55
CA PRO A 254 8.75 8.96 -7.56
C PRO A 254 7.37 9.27 -6.94
N LEU A 255 6.68 10.26 -7.51
CA LEU A 255 5.29 10.57 -7.14
C LEU A 255 4.34 9.40 -7.41
N ILE A 256 4.70 8.57 -8.39
CA ILE A 256 3.98 7.36 -8.79
C ILE A 256 4.98 6.21 -8.75
N ASP A 257 4.77 5.28 -7.83
CA ASP A 257 5.60 4.08 -7.68
C ASP A 257 5.06 2.93 -8.57
N GLU A 258 5.90 1.94 -8.85
CA GLU A 258 5.44 0.70 -9.49
C GLU A 258 5.04 -0.31 -8.41
N LEU A 259 3.86 -0.90 -8.52
CA LEU A 259 3.40 -1.97 -7.64
C LEU A 259 3.93 -3.31 -8.16
N THR A 260 4.69 -4.00 -7.32
CA THR A 260 5.23 -5.34 -7.57
C THR A 260 4.86 -6.25 -6.39
N PHE A 261 4.96 -7.57 -6.57
CA PHE A 261 4.73 -8.50 -5.46
C PHE A 261 5.70 -8.26 -4.31
N GLU A 262 6.93 -7.85 -4.60
CA GLU A 262 7.99 -7.63 -3.61
C GLU A 262 7.73 -6.42 -2.72
N ASN A 263 7.12 -5.36 -3.25
CA ASN A 263 6.87 -4.12 -2.50
C ASN A 263 5.42 -3.95 -2.02
N SER A 264 4.48 -4.76 -2.51
CA SER A 264 3.05 -4.66 -2.21
C SER A 264 2.75 -4.62 -0.71
N GLU A 265 3.40 -5.47 0.07
CA GLU A 265 3.19 -5.56 1.52
C GLU A 265 3.74 -4.31 2.25
N ALA A 266 4.88 -3.77 1.83
CA ALA A 266 5.42 -2.52 2.40
C ALA A 266 4.50 -1.33 2.11
N LEU A 267 3.94 -1.27 0.90
CA LEU A 267 2.99 -0.21 0.51
C LEU A 267 1.68 -0.27 1.32
N VAL A 268 1.20 -1.48 1.63
CA VAL A 268 0.00 -1.67 2.48
C VAL A 268 0.27 -1.20 3.92
N GLU A 269 1.47 -1.44 4.44
CA GLU A 269 1.85 -1.03 5.80
C GLU A 269 2.00 0.49 5.98
N GLU A 270 2.22 1.25 4.90
CA GLU A 270 2.15 2.71 4.95
C GLU A 270 0.76 3.21 5.39
N GLY A 271 -0.28 2.37 5.29
CA GLY A 271 -1.62 2.66 5.79
C GLY A 271 -2.40 3.69 4.96
N LYS A 272 -1.88 4.08 3.80
CA LYS A 272 -2.54 4.99 2.86
C LYS A 272 -3.32 4.21 1.80
N PRO A 273 -4.54 4.64 1.43
CA PRO A 273 -5.23 4.05 0.28
C PRO A 273 -4.34 4.06 -0.97
N LEU A 274 -4.42 2.97 -1.75
CA LEU A 274 -3.58 2.74 -2.92
C LEU A 274 -4.39 3.03 -4.19
N MET A 275 -4.06 4.09 -4.91
CA MET A 275 -4.66 4.40 -6.21
C MET A 275 -3.79 3.82 -7.33
N ILE A 276 -4.27 2.75 -7.94
CA ILE A 276 -3.50 1.87 -8.81
C ILE A 276 -4.03 1.97 -10.24
N LEU A 277 -3.14 2.35 -11.17
CA LEU A 277 -3.35 2.17 -12.60
C LEU A 277 -2.86 0.78 -13.01
N PHE A 278 -3.78 -0.11 -13.34
CA PHE A 278 -3.47 -1.37 -14.00
C PHE A 278 -3.37 -1.12 -15.51
N THR A 279 -2.24 -1.49 -16.10
CA THR A 279 -1.99 -1.28 -17.53
C THR A 279 -1.10 -2.38 -18.09
N LYS A 280 -1.00 -2.48 -19.42
CA LYS A 280 -0.06 -3.38 -20.08
C LYS A 280 1.37 -2.83 -19.94
N PRO A 281 2.42 -3.69 -19.96
CA PRO A 281 3.80 -3.23 -19.81
C PRO A 281 4.24 -2.20 -20.87
N ASP A 282 3.73 -2.31 -22.09
CA ASP A 282 4.07 -1.50 -23.27
C ASP A 282 3.19 -0.25 -23.44
N ASP A 283 2.12 -0.10 -22.65
CA ASP A 283 1.19 1.03 -22.72
C ASP A 283 1.76 2.26 -22.02
N SER A 284 2.67 2.94 -22.73
CA SER A 284 3.29 4.20 -22.29
C SER A 284 2.32 5.39 -22.31
N GLU A 285 1.32 5.38 -23.19
CA GLU A 285 0.37 6.48 -23.35
C GLU A 285 -0.49 6.66 -22.10
N SER A 286 -1.12 5.59 -21.63
CA SER A 286 -1.94 5.64 -20.41
C SER A 286 -1.12 6.02 -19.18
N ARG A 287 0.13 5.57 -19.11
CA ARG A 287 1.07 5.96 -18.04
C ARG A 287 1.34 7.45 -18.04
N GLU A 288 1.54 8.08 -19.20
CA GLU A 288 1.76 9.53 -19.30
C GLU A 288 0.49 10.34 -18.99
N ILE A 289 -0.68 9.88 -19.43
CA ILE A 289 -1.97 10.51 -19.06
C ILE A 289 -2.14 10.50 -17.54
N PHE A 290 -1.89 9.36 -16.90
CA PHE A 290 -2.00 9.24 -15.44
C PHE A 290 -0.95 10.08 -14.70
N LYS A 291 0.31 10.07 -15.16
CA LYS A 291 1.37 10.94 -14.61
C LYS A 291 0.97 12.41 -14.66
N LYS A 292 0.42 12.87 -15.79
CA LYS A 292 -0.03 14.26 -15.93
C LYS A 292 -1.17 14.57 -14.94
N ALA A 293 -2.20 13.73 -14.89
CA ALA A 293 -3.33 13.94 -13.99
C ALA A 293 -2.93 13.97 -12.51
N VAL A 294 -1.96 13.13 -12.10
CA VAL A 294 -1.44 13.11 -10.72
C VAL A 294 -0.56 14.32 -10.42
N ARG A 295 0.23 14.81 -11.39
CA ARG A 295 1.04 16.05 -11.22
C ARG A 295 0.16 17.30 -11.07
N ASP A 296 -0.98 17.33 -11.77
CA ASP A 296 -1.92 18.45 -11.72
C ASP A 296 -2.74 18.46 -10.40
N LEU A 297 -2.69 17.39 -9.60
CA LEU A 297 -3.27 17.37 -8.25
C LEU A 297 -2.45 18.21 -7.28
N VAL A 298 -3.15 18.90 -6.37
CA VAL A 298 -2.50 19.64 -5.28
C VAL A 298 -1.71 18.68 -4.38
N ALA A 299 -0.51 19.07 -3.96
CA ALA A 299 0.38 18.28 -3.10
C ALA A 299 -0.30 17.67 -1.86
N HIS A 300 -1.33 18.35 -1.33
CA HIS A 300 -2.15 17.85 -0.22
C HIS A 300 -2.85 16.51 -0.54
N GLU A 301 -3.36 16.30 -1.75
CA GLU A 301 -4.01 15.02 -2.11
C GLU A 301 -3.01 13.87 -2.21
N ALA A 302 -1.79 14.14 -2.70
CA ALA A 302 -0.69 13.18 -2.75
C ALA A 302 -0.16 12.78 -1.37
N SER A 303 -0.45 13.57 -0.33
CA SER A 303 -0.11 13.18 1.04
C SER A 303 -1.06 12.10 1.60
N ARG A 304 -2.30 12.02 1.09
CA ARG A 304 -3.40 11.20 1.62
C ARG A 304 -3.57 9.86 0.91
N VAL A 305 -3.15 9.79 -0.37
CA VAL A 305 -3.28 8.60 -1.23
C VAL A 305 -1.93 8.29 -1.85
N LYS A 306 -1.60 7.00 -1.99
CA LYS A 306 -0.40 6.55 -2.68
C LYS A 306 -0.75 6.22 -4.14
N PHE A 307 -0.08 6.84 -5.11
CA PHE A 307 -0.31 6.58 -6.53
C PHE A 307 0.65 5.51 -7.05
N LEU A 308 0.10 4.54 -7.76
CA LEU A 308 0.83 3.35 -8.21
C LEU A 308 0.49 3.00 -9.67
N VAL A 309 1.44 2.38 -10.35
CA VAL A 309 1.19 1.67 -11.63
C VAL A 309 1.49 0.19 -11.43
N ALA A 310 0.63 -0.68 -11.95
CA ALA A 310 0.77 -2.13 -11.86
C ALA A 310 0.67 -2.76 -13.25
N ASP A 311 1.47 -3.81 -13.48
CA ASP A 311 1.34 -4.67 -14.65
C ASP A 311 0.06 -5.52 -14.53
N GLY A 312 -0.97 -5.19 -15.31
CA GLY A 312 -2.23 -5.93 -15.29
C GLY A 312 -2.07 -7.42 -15.59
N THR A 313 -1.03 -7.81 -16.34
CA THR A 313 -0.75 -9.23 -16.67
C THR A 313 -0.31 -10.03 -15.46
N GLN A 314 0.34 -9.37 -14.49
CA GLN A 314 0.79 -9.97 -13.24
C GLN A 314 -0.31 -9.91 -12.17
N PHE A 315 -1.07 -8.81 -12.13
CA PHE A 315 -2.09 -8.55 -11.11
C PHE A 315 -3.52 -8.89 -11.56
N LYS A 316 -3.69 -10.05 -12.21
CA LYS A 316 -5.01 -10.53 -12.70
C LYS A 316 -6.04 -10.72 -11.58
N HIS A 317 -5.61 -11.26 -10.44
CA HIS A 317 -6.50 -11.53 -9.32
C HIS A 317 -7.12 -10.24 -8.76
N PRO A 318 -6.35 -9.18 -8.42
CA PRO A 318 -6.91 -7.87 -8.08
C PRO A 318 -7.92 -7.31 -9.10
N LEU A 319 -7.67 -7.44 -10.41
CA LEU A 319 -8.61 -7.00 -11.44
C LEU A 319 -9.96 -7.75 -11.37
N GLN A 320 -9.93 -9.06 -11.09
CA GLN A 320 -11.14 -9.86 -10.94
C GLN A 320 -12.00 -9.41 -9.75
N HIS A 321 -11.41 -8.90 -8.66
CA HIS A 321 -12.16 -8.38 -7.51
C HIS A 321 -13.05 -7.18 -7.86
N ILE A 322 -12.70 -6.43 -8.91
CA ILE A 322 -13.50 -5.34 -9.43
C ILE A 322 -14.21 -5.70 -10.74
N SER A 323 -14.38 -6.99 -11.02
CA SER A 323 -15.04 -7.52 -12.23
C SER A 323 -14.42 -7.01 -13.54
N LYS A 324 -13.11 -6.77 -13.55
CA LYS A 324 -12.34 -6.40 -14.74
C LYS A 324 -11.45 -7.55 -15.20
N THR A 325 -11.11 -7.49 -16.47
CA THR A 325 -10.28 -8.44 -17.18
C THR A 325 -9.09 -7.74 -17.86
N MET A 326 -8.25 -8.52 -18.52
CA MET A 326 -7.14 -7.99 -19.30
C MET A 326 -7.59 -7.15 -20.50
N ASP A 327 -8.81 -7.37 -20.99
CA ASP A 327 -9.38 -6.65 -22.13
C ASP A 327 -9.90 -5.26 -21.73
N ASP A 328 -10.15 -5.04 -20.44
CA ASP A 328 -10.59 -3.75 -19.90
C ASP A 328 -9.43 -2.78 -19.62
N LEU A 329 -8.18 -3.22 -19.76
CA LEU A 329 -7.02 -2.37 -19.52
C LEU A 329 -6.94 -1.23 -20.55
N PRO A 330 -6.57 0.00 -20.13
CA PRO A 330 -6.14 0.40 -18.78
C PRO A 330 -7.29 0.58 -17.78
N VAL A 331 -7.09 0.14 -16.54
CA VAL A 331 -8.07 0.27 -15.44
C VAL A 331 -7.46 1.07 -14.30
N LEU A 332 -8.16 2.10 -13.83
CA LEU A 332 -7.79 2.86 -12.64
C LEU A 332 -8.71 2.49 -11.49
N ALA A 333 -8.16 2.20 -10.32
CA ALA A 333 -8.94 1.85 -9.14
C ALA A 333 -8.26 2.35 -7.85
N VAL A 334 -9.02 2.43 -6.76
CA VAL A 334 -8.45 2.71 -5.43
C VAL A 334 -8.77 1.59 -4.45
N ASP A 335 -7.74 0.99 -3.87
CA ASP A 335 -7.85 0.04 -2.76
C ASP A 335 -7.76 0.80 -1.43
N SER A 336 -8.84 0.75 -0.66
CA SER A 336 -8.95 1.35 0.67
C SER A 336 -8.56 0.41 1.81
N PHE A 337 -8.07 -0.79 1.48
CA PHE A 337 -7.87 -1.95 2.34
C PHE A 337 -9.16 -2.59 2.91
N LYS A 338 -10.31 -1.93 2.71
CA LYS A 338 -11.65 -2.49 2.98
C LYS A 338 -12.29 -3.00 1.69
N HIS A 339 -12.34 -2.13 0.69
CA HIS A 339 -12.86 -2.41 -0.65
C HIS A 339 -11.96 -1.76 -1.70
N MET A 340 -12.01 -2.32 -2.89
CA MET A 340 -11.40 -1.77 -4.09
C MET A 340 -12.50 -1.13 -4.94
N TYR A 341 -12.35 0.16 -5.25
CA TYR A 341 -13.35 0.93 -6.00
C TYR A 341 -12.83 1.23 -7.39
N ASP A 342 -13.61 0.86 -8.41
CA ASP A 342 -13.35 1.19 -9.82
C ASP A 342 -13.51 2.69 -10.06
N PHE A 343 -12.56 3.30 -10.76
CA PHE A 343 -12.67 4.69 -11.19
C PHE A 343 -13.74 4.85 -12.29
N GLY A 344 -14.00 3.80 -13.08
CA GLY A 344 -14.87 3.84 -14.24
C GLY A 344 -14.06 3.94 -15.54
N ASP A 345 -14.47 4.82 -16.46
CA ASP A 345 -13.78 4.99 -17.73
C ASP A 345 -12.44 5.72 -17.52
N PHE A 346 -11.34 5.10 -17.93
CA PHE A 346 -10.02 5.69 -17.82
C PHE A 346 -9.89 7.02 -18.58
N ARG A 347 -10.66 7.20 -19.67
CA ARG A 347 -10.65 8.44 -20.47
C ARG A 347 -11.11 9.66 -19.68
N ASP A 348 -11.95 9.47 -18.66
CA ASP A 348 -12.44 10.55 -17.80
C ASP A 348 -11.32 11.22 -16.98
N LEU A 349 -10.15 10.59 -16.91
CA LEU A 349 -8.98 11.14 -16.26
C LEU A 349 -8.47 12.43 -16.94
N GLN A 350 -8.79 12.64 -18.21
CA GLN A 350 -8.46 13.86 -18.95
C GLN A 350 -9.30 15.07 -18.51
N HIS A 351 -10.41 14.85 -17.80
CA HIS A 351 -11.25 15.93 -17.29
C HIS A 351 -10.73 16.47 -15.95
N SER A 352 -10.52 17.79 -15.91
CA SER A 352 -10.00 18.47 -14.72
C SER A 352 -10.88 18.21 -13.49
N GLY A 353 -10.25 17.86 -12.37
CA GLY A 353 -10.93 17.65 -11.09
C GLY A 353 -11.64 16.29 -10.90
N ARG A 354 -11.73 15.44 -11.93
CA ARG A 354 -12.39 14.12 -11.78
C ARG A 354 -11.63 13.16 -10.85
N ILE A 355 -10.31 13.10 -10.97
CA ILE A 355 -9.46 12.34 -10.04
C ILE A 355 -9.59 12.88 -8.61
N GLN A 356 -9.60 14.20 -8.43
CA GLN A 356 -9.77 14.83 -7.12
C GLN A 356 -11.15 14.50 -6.51
N THR A 357 -12.21 14.57 -7.32
CA THR A 357 -13.56 14.19 -6.89
C THR A 357 -13.62 12.73 -6.47
N PHE A 358 -12.94 11.83 -7.18
CA PHE A 358 -12.84 10.43 -6.79
C PHE A 358 -12.23 10.25 -5.41
N ILE A 359 -11.09 10.91 -5.18
CA ILE A 359 -10.35 10.86 -3.92
C ILE A 359 -11.20 11.45 -2.78
N ASN A 360 -11.88 12.57 -3.03
CA ASN A 360 -12.79 13.16 -2.04
C ASN A 360 -13.95 12.22 -1.69
N ASN A 361 -14.52 11.54 -2.69
CA ASN A 361 -15.59 10.56 -2.49
C ASN A 361 -15.13 9.33 -1.70
N LEU A 362 -13.83 8.99 -1.76
CA LEU A 362 -13.26 7.95 -0.91
C LEU A 362 -13.28 8.38 0.55
N PHE A 363 -12.78 9.58 0.85
CA PHE A 363 -12.59 10.05 2.22
C PHE A 363 -13.86 10.57 2.90
N ASN A 364 -14.87 11.00 2.14
CA ASN A 364 -16.19 11.33 2.68
C ASN A 364 -17.12 10.11 2.79
N ASN A 365 -16.57 8.89 2.60
CA ASN A 365 -17.26 7.60 2.69
C ASN A 365 -18.31 7.33 1.58
N GLN A 366 -18.47 8.20 0.59
CA GLN A 366 -19.44 8.01 -0.50
C GLN A 366 -19.13 6.80 -1.37
N LEU A 367 -17.85 6.49 -1.62
CA LEU A 367 -17.51 5.28 -2.38
C LEU A 367 -17.90 4.00 -1.62
N HIS A 368 -17.72 3.99 -0.29
CA HIS A 368 -18.09 2.86 0.55
C HIS A 368 -19.61 2.65 0.60
N GLU A 369 -20.35 3.75 0.76
CA GLU A 369 -21.82 3.72 0.73
C GLU A 369 -22.33 3.22 -0.62
N ARG A 370 -21.80 3.74 -1.74
CA ARG A 370 -22.12 3.27 -3.10
C ARG A 370 -21.80 1.80 -3.32
N PHE A 371 -20.70 1.31 -2.74
CA PHE A 371 -20.28 -0.09 -2.89
C PHE A 371 -21.23 -1.06 -2.18
N HIS A 372 -21.67 -0.73 -0.97
CA HIS A 372 -22.55 -1.62 -0.19
C HIS A 372 -24.02 -1.54 -0.57
N HIS A 373 -24.45 -0.36 -1.00
CA HIS A 373 -25.86 -0.08 -1.10
C HIS A 373 -26.32 0.29 -2.49
N GLY A 374 -25.40 0.36 -3.46
CA GLY A 374 -25.63 1.19 -4.64
C GLY A 374 -25.78 2.65 -4.23
N ASP A 375 -26.05 3.54 -5.19
CA ASP A 375 -26.28 4.95 -4.86
C ASP A 375 -27.68 5.11 -4.24
N MET A 376 -27.79 4.95 -2.91
CA MET A 376 -29.05 5.03 -2.17
C MET A 376 -29.66 6.44 -2.08
N THR A 377 -29.01 7.45 -2.65
CA THR A 377 -29.45 8.85 -2.51
C THR A 377 -29.36 9.63 -3.81
N ALA A 378 -30.10 9.20 -4.84
CA ALA A 378 -30.80 10.03 -5.82
C ALA A 378 -31.07 9.18 -7.07
N LYS A 379 -32.14 9.49 -7.82
CA LYS A 379 -32.21 9.13 -9.24
C LYS A 379 -30.97 9.71 -9.93
N THR A 380 -29.91 8.92 -10.05
CA THR A 380 -28.55 9.40 -10.40
C THR A 380 -28.35 9.43 -11.90
N CYS A 381 -29.22 10.09 -12.65
CA CYS A 381 -28.93 10.41 -14.04
C CYS A 381 -28.84 11.92 -14.26
N MET A 382 -27.93 12.33 -15.15
CA MET A 382 -27.73 13.74 -15.46
C MET A 382 -27.47 13.93 -16.93
N TRP A 383 -28.11 14.95 -17.50
CA TRP A 383 -27.84 15.39 -18.85
C TRP A 383 -26.64 16.33 -18.86
N ARG A 384 -25.68 15.99 -19.71
CA ARG A 384 -24.44 16.73 -19.95
C ARG A 384 -24.52 17.36 -21.32
N GLN A 385 -24.83 18.66 -21.38
CA GLN A 385 -25.02 19.34 -22.66
C GLN A 385 -23.68 19.65 -23.34
N THR A 386 -23.66 19.53 -24.66
CA THR A 386 -22.55 19.86 -25.54
C THR A 386 -23.00 20.75 -26.69
N GLY A 387 -22.11 21.62 -27.15
CA GLY A 387 -22.34 22.51 -28.28
C GLY A 387 -22.01 21.88 -29.62
N GLY A 388 -22.36 22.57 -30.70
CA GLY A 388 -22.03 22.15 -32.07
C GLY A 388 -22.90 21.03 -32.63
N CYS A 389 -24.02 20.70 -31.98
CA CYS A 389 -24.94 19.64 -32.38
C CYS A 389 -24.35 18.22 -32.42
N ILE A 390 -23.28 18.00 -31.65
CA ILE A 390 -22.57 16.72 -31.55
C ILE A 390 -22.48 16.33 -30.07
N ALA A 391 -22.81 15.08 -29.75
CA ALA A 391 -22.87 14.56 -28.38
C ALA A 391 -21.54 14.69 -27.61
N ASP A 392 -20.42 14.59 -28.31
CA ASP A 392 -19.06 14.75 -27.76
C ASP A 392 -18.45 16.13 -28.06
N GLY A 393 -19.29 17.12 -28.38
CA GLY A 393 -18.86 18.50 -28.62
C GLY A 393 -18.40 19.24 -27.37
N PRO A 394 -17.99 20.52 -27.49
CA PRO A 394 -17.55 21.34 -26.35
C PRO A 394 -18.61 21.40 -25.24
N ARG A 395 -18.20 21.24 -23.98
CA ARG A 395 -19.13 21.20 -22.83
C ARG A 395 -19.80 22.55 -22.60
N GLU A 396 -21.13 22.52 -22.46
CA GLU A 396 -21.95 23.67 -22.08
C GLU A 396 -22.44 23.51 -20.63
N VAL A 397 -21.53 23.63 -19.67
CA VAL A 397 -21.76 23.26 -18.25
C VAL A 397 -22.98 23.92 -17.62
N HIS A 398 -23.30 25.16 -18.01
CA HIS A 398 -24.47 25.89 -17.50
C HIS A 398 -25.81 25.40 -18.05
N ALA A 399 -25.79 24.54 -19.08
CA ALA A 399 -26.97 23.99 -19.74
C ALA A 399 -27.19 22.49 -19.42
N ASP A 400 -26.42 21.93 -18.49
CA ASP A 400 -26.66 20.60 -17.94
C ASP A 400 -28.06 20.54 -17.27
N LYS A 401 -28.74 19.40 -17.38
CA LYS A 401 -30.11 19.24 -16.87
C LYS A 401 -30.24 18.00 -16.00
N LYS A 402 -31.28 18.00 -15.16
CA LYS A 402 -31.65 16.85 -14.31
C LYS A 402 -32.24 15.71 -15.15
N CYS A 403 -32.25 14.49 -14.60
CA CYS A 403 -32.81 13.27 -15.17
C CYS A 403 -34.12 13.43 -15.94
N ASP A 404 -35.06 14.14 -15.32
CA ASP A 404 -36.47 14.29 -15.69
C ASP A 404 -36.70 15.45 -16.68
N ALA A 405 -35.66 16.23 -16.97
CA ALA A 405 -35.77 17.34 -17.89
C ALA A 405 -35.92 16.86 -19.33
N VAL A 406 -36.89 17.44 -20.03
CA VAL A 406 -37.13 17.14 -21.45
C VAL A 406 -35.98 17.67 -22.30
N LEU A 407 -35.39 16.76 -23.07
CA LEU A 407 -34.35 17.02 -24.05
C LEU A 407 -35.02 17.27 -25.41
N ASP A 408 -34.67 18.38 -26.06
CA ASP A 408 -35.26 18.78 -27.34
C ASP A 408 -34.35 18.35 -28.49
N ALA A 409 -34.92 18.11 -29.67
CA ALA A 409 -34.16 17.71 -30.85
C ALA A 409 -33.06 18.72 -31.27
N LYS A 410 -33.08 19.95 -30.74
CA LYS A 410 -32.04 20.96 -31.00
C LYS A 410 -30.86 20.90 -30.03
N THR A 411 -30.90 20.06 -29.01
CA THR A 411 -29.81 19.91 -28.04
C THR A 411 -28.96 18.68 -28.34
N SER A 412 -27.65 18.77 -28.08
CA SER A 412 -26.72 17.65 -28.12
C SER A 412 -26.04 17.47 -26.77
N GLY A 413 -25.58 16.25 -26.49
CA GLY A 413 -24.94 15.92 -25.23
C GLY A 413 -25.01 14.44 -24.90
N PHE A 414 -24.83 14.11 -23.62
CA PHE A 414 -24.92 12.73 -23.15
C PHE A 414 -25.61 12.62 -21.78
N CYS A 415 -26.31 11.51 -21.58
CA CYS A 415 -26.85 11.13 -20.28
C CYS A 415 -25.82 10.28 -19.54
N GLU A 416 -25.39 10.75 -18.38
CA GLU A 416 -24.68 9.92 -17.39
C GLU A 416 -25.75 9.13 -16.64
N CYS A 417 -25.92 7.85 -16.97
CA CYS A 417 -26.84 6.98 -16.25
C CYS A 417 -26.12 6.43 -15.01
N GLY A 418 -26.70 6.60 -13.84
CA GLY A 418 -26.09 6.13 -12.60
C GLY A 418 -26.14 4.61 -12.45
N VAL A 419 -25.74 4.15 -11.27
CA VAL A 419 -25.49 2.72 -10.99
C VAL A 419 -26.73 1.83 -11.09
N GLU A 420 -27.95 2.35 -10.95
CA GLU A 420 -29.19 1.60 -11.25
C GLU A 420 -29.28 1.15 -12.72
N HIS A 421 -28.47 1.75 -13.60
CA HIS A 421 -28.44 1.48 -15.05
C HIS A 421 -27.01 1.17 -15.55
N PHE A 422 -26.18 0.53 -14.72
CA PHE A 422 -24.82 0.06 -15.05
C PHE A 422 -23.79 1.15 -15.39
N GLY A 423 -24.01 2.43 -15.01
CA GLY A 423 -23.02 3.48 -15.26
C GLY A 423 -22.87 3.85 -16.73
N VAL A 424 -23.86 3.55 -17.56
CA VAL A 424 -23.80 3.72 -19.03
C VAL A 424 -23.89 5.20 -19.39
N VAL A 425 -23.09 5.61 -20.39
CA VAL A 425 -23.16 6.96 -20.97
C VAL A 425 -23.89 6.92 -22.30
N LEU A 426 -25.08 7.53 -22.38
CA LEU A 426 -25.91 7.55 -23.58
C LEU A 426 -25.77 8.87 -24.34
N ARG A 427 -25.16 8.83 -25.52
CA ARG A 427 -24.83 10.01 -26.35
C ARG A 427 -25.95 10.34 -27.33
N MET A 428 -26.22 11.63 -27.53
CA MET A 428 -27.26 12.13 -28.42
C MET A 428 -26.80 13.38 -29.17
N ASP A 429 -26.71 13.27 -30.49
CA ASP A 429 -26.56 14.42 -31.41
C ASP A 429 -27.90 15.14 -31.57
N CYS A 430 -27.87 16.34 -32.16
CA CYS A 430 -29.12 17.00 -32.57
C CYS A 430 -29.94 16.10 -33.52
N GLY A 431 -31.26 16.26 -33.49
CA GLY A 431 -32.21 15.49 -34.28
C GLY A 431 -32.76 14.25 -33.57
N HIS A 432 -32.36 14.00 -32.32
CA HIS A 432 -32.94 12.95 -31.50
C HIS A 432 -34.42 13.22 -31.18
N GLU A 433 -35.21 12.16 -31.00
CA GLU A 433 -36.60 12.29 -30.54
C GLU A 433 -36.64 12.93 -29.13
N LYS A 434 -37.71 13.68 -28.84
CA LYS A 434 -37.89 14.27 -27.50
C LYS A 434 -37.94 13.15 -26.45
N THR A 435 -37.08 13.26 -25.45
CA THR A 435 -36.90 12.23 -24.44
C THR A 435 -36.32 12.82 -23.16
N THR A 436 -36.20 12.03 -22.11
CA THR A 436 -35.49 12.37 -20.88
C THR A 436 -34.31 11.43 -20.67
N CYS A 437 -33.34 11.82 -19.84
CA CYS A 437 -32.28 10.88 -19.46
C CYS A 437 -32.85 9.71 -18.66
N GLU A 438 -33.87 9.93 -17.83
CA GLU A 438 -34.53 8.87 -17.05
C GLU A 438 -35.07 7.76 -17.96
N GLU A 439 -35.83 8.12 -19.00
CA GLU A 439 -36.39 7.15 -19.96
C GLU A 439 -35.30 6.39 -20.74
N LYS A 440 -34.28 7.12 -21.22
CA LYS A 440 -33.19 6.53 -21.99
C LYS A 440 -32.36 5.57 -21.14
N CYS A 441 -32.05 5.95 -19.91
CA CYS A 441 -31.29 5.12 -18.99
C CYS A 441 -32.08 3.88 -18.56
N GLN A 442 -33.38 4.04 -18.28
CA GLN A 442 -34.25 2.92 -17.94
C GLN A 442 -34.36 1.92 -19.10
N LYS A 443 -34.56 2.41 -20.33
CA LYS A 443 -34.61 1.56 -21.52
C LYS A 443 -33.28 0.83 -21.76
N ALA A 444 -32.15 1.51 -21.63
CA ALA A 444 -30.83 0.87 -21.78
C ALA A 444 -30.59 -0.22 -20.72
N HIS A 445 -31.10 -0.03 -19.50
CA HIS A 445 -31.06 -1.05 -18.45
C HIS A 445 -31.97 -2.24 -18.76
N GLU A 446 -33.19 -2.01 -19.25
CA GLU A 446 -34.09 -3.06 -19.71
C GLU A 446 -33.50 -3.85 -20.88
N ASP A 447 -32.88 -3.17 -21.84
CA ASP A 447 -32.21 -3.79 -22.98
C ASP A 447 -31.00 -4.64 -22.52
N SER A 448 -30.17 -4.14 -21.61
CA SER A 448 -29.03 -4.89 -21.04
C SER A 448 -29.48 -6.10 -20.21
N ARG A 449 -30.56 -5.95 -19.42
CA ARG A 449 -31.18 -7.05 -18.68
C ARG A 449 -31.70 -8.11 -19.65
N ASN A 450 -32.39 -7.71 -20.71
CA ASN A 450 -32.89 -8.61 -21.75
C ASN A 450 -31.76 -9.29 -22.54
N GLU A 451 -30.63 -8.63 -22.74
CA GLU A 451 -29.44 -9.19 -23.41
C GLU A 451 -28.74 -10.25 -22.54
N ARG A 452 -28.64 -10.03 -21.22
CA ARG A 452 -28.16 -11.06 -20.26
C ARG A 452 -29.11 -12.26 -20.19
N LEU A 453 -30.41 -12.01 -20.29
CA LEU A 453 -31.46 -13.03 -20.37
C LEU A 453 -31.64 -13.63 -21.78
N ALA A 454 -30.92 -13.15 -22.80
CA ALA A 454 -30.90 -13.78 -24.12
C ALA A 454 -29.99 -15.03 -24.16
N GLN A 455 -29.22 -15.27 -23.09
CA GLN A 455 -28.26 -16.36 -22.97
C GLN A 455 -28.75 -17.53 -22.10
N CYS A 456 -29.96 -17.46 -21.54
CA CYS A 456 -30.47 -18.55 -20.73
C CYS A 456 -30.86 -19.77 -21.56
N MET A 457 -30.65 -20.95 -21.00
CA MET A 457 -30.88 -22.24 -21.66
C MET A 457 -31.53 -23.23 -20.70
N PHE A 458 -32.47 -24.02 -21.19
CA PHE A 458 -32.94 -25.20 -20.49
C PHE A 458 -32.08 -26.39 -20.87
N LYS A 459 -31.41 -27.00 -19.90
CA LYS A 459 -30.70 -28.27 -20.06
C LYS A 459 -31.61 -29.41 -19.67
N GLN A 460 -32.08 -30.17 -20.66
CA GLN A 460 -33.00 -31.27 -20.42
C GLN A 460 -32.26 -32.50 -19.88
N THR A 461 -32.85 -33.15 -18.90
CA THR A 461 -32.29 -34.33 -18.23
C THR A 461 -33.31 -35.46 -18.18
N ALA A 462 -32.81 -36.69 -18.19
CA ALA A 462 -33.64 -37.88 -18.22
C ALA A 462 -34.14 -38.30 -16.82
N LYS A 463 -35.08 -39.26 -16.81
CA LYS A 463 -35.56 -39.96 -15.61
C LYS A 463 -36.24 -39.08 -14.56
N CYS A 464 -36.87 -37.97 -14.97
CA CYS A 464 -37.53 -37.03 -14.05
C CYS A 464 -36.57 -36.38 -13.04
N ASP A 465 -35.26 -36.45 -13.25
CA ASP A 465 -34.24 -36.00 -12.30
C ASP A 465 -33.47 -34.80 -12.91
N PRO A 466 -33.55 -33.59 -12.32
CA PRO A 466 -32.85 -32.40 -12.82
C PRO A 466 -31.32 -32.51 -12.76
N ASP A 467 -30.77 -33.44 -11.98
CA ASP A 467 -29.34 -33.77 -11.91
C ASP A 467 -29.01 -35.07 -12.67
N GLY A 468 -30.01 -35.64 -13.36
CA GLY A 468 -29.88 -36.84 -14.16
C GLY A 468 -29.04 -36.66 -15.42
N PRO A 469 -28.79 -37.75 -16.17
CA PRO A 469 -28.02 -37.69 -17.40
C PRO A 469 -28.69 -36.77 -18.41
N ALA A 470 -27.89 -35.95 -19.08
CA ALA A 470 -28.37 -35.02 -20.10
C ALA A 470 -29.02 -35.79 -21.26
N GLU A 471 -30.14 -35.28 -21.75
CA GLU A 471 -30.75 -35.79 -22.98
C GLU A 471 -30.12 -35.10 -24.18
N VAL A 472 -29.50 -35.91 -25.04
CA VAL A 472 -28.70 -35.41 -26.15
C VAL A 472 -29.60 -34.66 -27.14
N ASN A 473 -29.25 -33.40 -27.43
CA ASN A 473 -29.94 -32.50 -28.36
C ASN A 473 -31.36 -32.06 -27.95
N GLU A 474 -31.74 -32.21 -26.68
CA GLU A 474 -33.06 -31.79 -26.16
C GLU A 474 -33.00 -30.48 -25.36
N ASP A 475 -31.85 -29.80 -25.40
CA ASP A 475 -31.69 -28.46 -24.81
C ASP A 475 -32.59 -27.45 -25.52
N LYS A 476 -33.29 -26.63 -24.75
CA LYS A 476 -34.26 -25.67 -25.27
C LYS A 476 -33.80 -24.24 -24.98
N ASP A 477 -34.14 -23.34 -25.89
CA ASP A 477 -33.90 -21.92 -25.68
C ASP A 477 -34.77 -21.36 -24.54
N CYS A 478 -34.47 -20.13 -24.14
CA CYS A 478 -35.11 -19.55 -22.97
C CYS A 478 -36.60 -19.22 -23.11
N LEU A 479 -37.10 -19.12 -24.35
CA LEU A 479 -38.48 -18.76 -24.68
C LEU A 479 -39.36 -19.99 -24.93
N THR A 480 -38.74 -21.15 -25.12
CA THR A 480 -39.43 -22.41 -25.34
C THR A 480 -40.25 -22.78 -24.11
N ILE A 481 -41.52 -23.14 -24.32
CA ILE A 481 -42.41 -23.60 -23.25
C ILE A 481 -41.98 -25.01 -22.83
N ILE A 482 -41.62 -25.15 -21.56
CA ILE A 482 -41.29 -26.42 -20.93
C ILE A 482 -42.59 -27.06 -20.44
N HIS A 483 -42.93 -28.20 -21.04
CA HIS A 483 -44.17 -28.91 -20.74
C HIS A 483 -44.04 -29.82 -19.51
N HIS A 484 -45.15 -30.04 -18.81
CA HIS A 484 -45.22 -31.02 -17.74
C HIS A 484 -44.68 -32.39 -18.21
N GLY A 485 -44.02 -33.13 -17.33
CA GLY A 485 -43.39 -34.41 -17.67
C GLY A 485 -41.92 -34.30 -18.12
N THR A 486 -41.38 -33.09 -18.30
CA THR A 486 -39.95 -32.89 -18.63
C THR A 486 -39.13 -32.54 -17.39
N SER A 487 -37.92 -33.06 -17.28
CA SER A 487 -36.97 -32.69 -16.21
C SER A 487 -35.76 -31.97 -16.78
N GLY A 488 -35.15 -31.12 -15.96
CA GLY A 488 -33.97 -30.39 -16.39
C GLY A 488 -33.66 -29.22 -15.47
N ARG A 489 -32.81 -28.33 -15.98
CA ARG A 489 -32.40 -27.11 -15.27
C ARG A 489 -32.40 -25.91 -16.19
N CYS A 490 -32.87 -24.78 -15.70
CA CYS A 490 -32.67 -23.49 -16.36
C CYS A 490 -31.35 -22.89 -15.88
N GLU A 491 -30.43 -22.68 -16.80
CA GLU A 491 -29.20 -21.94 -16.58
C GLU A 491 -29.48 -20.48 -16.96
N CYS A 492 -29.65 -19.60 -15.97
CA CYS A 492 -30.19 -18.25 -16.18
C CYS A 492 -29.18 -17.25 -16.79
N SER A 493 -27.89 -17.52 -16.66
CA SER A 493 -26.76 -16.88 -17.36
C SER A 493 -25.49 -17.73 -17.14
N PRO A 494 -24.34 -17.46 -17.80
CA PRO A 494 -23.11 -18.24 -17.61
C PRO A 494 -22.60 -18.30 -16.16
N THR A 495 -22.96 -17.32 -15.32
CA THR A 495 -22.60 -17.22 -13.90
C THR A 495 -23.83 -17.10 -12.99
N GLY A 496 -25.03 -17.27 -13.55
CA GLY A 496 -26.30 -17.02 -12.88
C GLY A 496 -26.83 -18.21 -12.10
N PRO A 497 -27.96 -18.05 -11.41
CA PRO A 497 -28.60 -19.14 -10.69
C PRO A 497 -29.03 -20.26 -11.65
N VAL A 498 -28.95 -21.49 -11.14
CA VAL A 498 -29.41 -22.69 -11.84
C VAL A 498 -30.66 -23.20 -11.17
N LEU A 499 -31.79 -23.10 -11.87
CA LEU A 499 -33.10 -23.50 -11.36
C LEU A 499 -33.43 -24.93 -11.81
N LYS A 500 -33.66 -25.82 -10.86
CA LYS A 500 -33.85 -27.25 -11.11
C LYS A 500 -35.33 -27.63 -11.11
N TYR A 501 -35.75 -28.42 -12.10
CA TYR A 501 -37.13 -28.86 -12.28
C TYR A 501 -37.19 -30.38 -12.49
N THR A 502 -37.95 -31.05 -11.62
CA THR A 502 -38.36 -32.45 -11.83
C THR A 502 -39.54 -32.50 -12.81
N CYS A 503 -39.91 -33.66 -13.33
CA CYS A 503 -41.05 -33.78 -14.25
C CYS A 503 -42.44 -33.40 -13.68
N LYS A 504 -42.50 -33.07 -12.39
CA LYS A 504 -43.69 -32.57 -11.70
C LYS A 504 -43.65 -31.03 -11.59
N HIS A 505 -43.97 -30.35 -12.67
CA HIS A 505 -44.12 -28.89 -12.73
C HIS A 505 -45.25 -28.49 -13.69
N ASP A 506 -45.81 -27.29 -13.52
CA ASP A 506 -46.71 -26.67 -14.49
C ASP A 506 -45.91 -26.11 -15.69
N HIS A 507 -46.59 -25.70 -16.77
CA HIS A 507 -45.91 -25.13 -17.93
C HIS A 507 -45.18 -23.82 -17.58
N PHE A 508 -43.91 -23.68 -17.95
CA PHE A 508 -43.12 -22.47 -17.72
C PHE A 508 -42.11 -22.23 -18.86
N THR A 509 -41.53 -21.03 -18.94
CA THR A 509 -40.34 -20.76 -19.77
C THR A 509 -39.15 -20.48 -18.86
N CYS A 510 -37.94 -20.83 -19.28
CA CYS A 510 -36.76 -20.51 -18.47
C CYS A 510 -36.63 -19.00 -18.22
N LYS A 511 -37.08 -18.17 -19.17
CA LYS A 511 -37.06 -16.72 -19.02
C LYS A 511 -37.88 -16.28 -17.81
N ASP A 512 -39.12 -16.75 -17.69
CA ASP A 512 -40.05 -16.32 -16.64
C ASP A 512 -39.56 -16.73 -15.25
N VAL A 513 -39.08 -17.97 -15.13
CA VAL A 513 -38.62 -18.48 -13.84
C VAL A 513 -37.28 -17.88 -13.43
N CYS A 514 -36.38 -17.62 -14.38
CA CYS A 514 -35.13 -16.91 -14.13
C CYS A 514 -35.38 -15.46 -13.71
N MET A 515 -36.30 -14.75 -14.38
CA MET A 515 -36.68 -13.38 -13.98
C MET A 515 -37.27 -13.35 -12.57
N LYS A 516 -38.13 -14.31 -12.24
CA LYS A 516 -38.75 -14.39 -10.91
C LYS A 516 -37.75 -14.70 -9.81
N GLU A 517 -36.78 -15.58 -10.06
CA GLU A 517 -35.74 -15.89 -9.08
C GLU A 517 -34.79 -14.73 -8.85
N MET A 518 -34.36 -14.03 -9.91
CA MET A 518 -33.50 -12.86 -9.78
C MET A 518 -34.18 -11.76 -8.98
N ALA A 519 -35.47 -11.49 -9.21
CA ALA A 519 -36.26 -10.55 -8.42
C ALA A 519 -36.44 -10.99 -6.95
N ARG A 520 -36.54 -12.30 -6.69
CA ARG A 520 -36.63 -12.86 -5.32
C ARG A 520 -35.32 -12.66 -4.56
N LEU A 521 -34.18 -12.95 -5.20
CA LEU A 521 -32.85 -12.76 -4.62
C LEU A 521 -32.59 -11.29 -4.28
N GLU A 522 -33.02 -10.36 -5.13
CA GLU A 522 -32.96 -8.91 -4.86
C GLU A 522 -33.82 -8.51 -3.63
N HIS A 523 -34.98 -9.15 -3.43
CA HIS A 523 -35.88 -8.84 -2.32
C HIS A 523 -35.47 -9.49 -0.98
N GLU A 524 -34.80 -10.66 -0.99
CA GLU A 524 -34.29 -11.29 0.23
C GLU A 524 -33.09 -10.52 0.80
N ILE A 525 -32.21 -10.04 -0.08
CA ILE A 525 -31.07 -9.19 0.30
C ILE A 525 -31.56 -7.91 1.01
N THR A 526 -32.65 -7.30 0.54
CA THR A 526 -33.20 -6.07 1.15
C THR A 526 -33.94 -6.29 2.49
N GLY A 527 -34.39 -7.51 2.78
CA GLY A 527 -34.99 -7.91 4.05
C GLY A 527 -33.97 -8.02 5.19
N ASP A 528 -32.89 -8.76 4.96
CA ASP A 528 -31.81 -8.98 5.94
C ASP A 528 -31.07 -7.68 6.31
N ILE A 529 -31.04 -6.72 5.39
CA ILE A 529 -30.47 -5.38 5.60
C ILE A 529 -31.23 -4.57 6.68
N LYS A 530 -32.56 -4.72 6.77
CA LYS A 530 -33.36 -3.97 7.77
C LYS A 530 -33.11 -4.44 9.20
N GLU A 531 -32.84 -5.73 9.40
CA GLU A 531 -32.47 -6.26 10.72
C GLU A 531 -31.03 -5.89 11.09
N GLY A 532 -30.09 -5.91 10.13
CA GLY A 532 -28.71 -5.47 10.36
C GLY A 532 -28.58 -3.98 10.76
N LEU A 533 -29.37 -3.10 10.13
CA LEU A 533 -29.43 -1.66 10.44
C LEU A 533 -29.95 -1.37 11.87
N ALA A 534 -30.78 -2.24 12.44
CA ALA A 534 -31.25 -2.10 13.82
C ALA A 534 -30.14 -2.45 14.84
N VAL A 535 -29.25 -3.39 14.49
CA VAL A 535 -28.12 -3.83 15.33
C VAL A 535 -26.98 -2.80 15.31
N ASP A 536 -26.65 -2.23 14.15
CA ASP A 536 -25.58 -1.22 14.03
C ASP A 536 -25.90 0.11 14.73
N LYS A 537 -27.19 0.48 14.78
CA LYS A 537 -27.65 1.67 15.51
C LYS A 537 -27.50 1.53 17.04
N ALA A 538 -27.54 0.31 17.55
CA ALA A 538 -27.30 0.03 18.97
C ALA A 538 -25.80 0.02 19.33
N LEU A 539 -24.94 -0.43 18.41
CA LEU A 539 -23.48 -0.50 18.61
C LEU A 539 -22.79 0.87 18.48
N THR A 540 -23.25 1.72 17.55
CA THR A 540 -22.74 3.09 17.35
C THR A 540 -23.04 4.03 18.53
N GLY A 541 -24.14 3.82 19.25
CA GLY A 541 -24.47 4.55 20.48
C GLY A 541 -23.44 4.35 21.60
N ASN A 542 -22.99 3.10 21.81
CA ASN A 542 -22.01 2.76 22.83
C ASN A 542 -20.58 3.21 22.47
N ALA A 543 -20.24 3.26 21.18
CA ALA A 543 -18.92 3.70 20.72
C ALA A 543 -18.69 5.21 20.96
N HIS A 544 -19.73 6.02 20.84
CA HIS A 544 -19.65 7.47 21.05
C HIS A 544 -19.47 7.85 22.53
N GLU A 545 -20.02 7.06 23.47
CA GLU A 545 -19.76 7.21 24.91
C GLU A 545 -18.33 6.80 25.28
N TYR A 546 -17.80 5.72 24.69
CA TYR A 546 -16.44 5.27 24.92
C TYR A 546 -15.38 6.26 24.39
N GLN A 547 -15.61 6.86 23.22
CA GLN A 547 -14.72 7.88 22.66
C GLN A 547 -14.73 9.19 23.47
N LYS A 548 -15.87 9.57 24.07
CA LYS A 548 -15.91 10.71 25.00
C LYS A 548 -15.05 10.49 26.24
N GLY A 549 -15.08 9.30 26.82
CA GLY A 549 -14.22 8.94 27.97
C GLY A 549 -12.72 9.02 27.64
N LEU A 550 -12.32 8.48 26.49
CA LEU A 550 -10.93 8.54 26.01
C LEU A 550 -10.42 9.96 25.79
N VAL A 551 -11.26 10.86 25.28
CA VAL A 551 -10.90 12.27 25.08
C VAL A 551 -10.76 13.02 26.41
N GLU A 552 -11.57 12.70 27.41
CA GLU A 552 -11.43 13.27 28.76
C GLU A 552 -10.16 12.77 29.47
N ASP A 553 -9.84 11.49 29.34
CA ASP A 553 -8.59 10.90 29.88
C ASP A 553 -7.35 11.48 29.21
N MET A 554 -7.38 11.69 27.88
CA MET A 554 -6.29 12.35 27.16
C MET A 554 -6.09 13.80 27.60
N LYS A 555 -7.17 14.55 27.83
CA LYS A 555 -7.08 15.94 28.35
C LYS A 555 -6.48 15.97 29.74
N LYS A 556 -6.84 15.01 30.60
CA LYS A 556 -6.29 14.88 31.95
C LYS A 556 -4.79 14.56 31.92
N ASN A 557 -4.38 13.59 31.10
CA ASN A 557 -2.97 13.22 30.96
C ASN A 557 -2.12 14.37 30.37
N HIS A 558 -2.68 15.17 29.46
CA HIS A 558 -1.99 16.33 28.91
C HIS A 558 -1.82 17.46 29.95
N ALA A 559 -2.83 17.67 30.81
CA ALA A 559 -2.74 18.63 31.91
C ALA A 559 -1.71 18.20 32.97
N GLU A 560 -1.63 16.90 33.28
CA GLU A 560 -0.64 16.34 34.20
C GLU A 560 0.80 16.44 33.63
N ALA A 561 0.97 16.19 32.33
CA ALA A 561 2.25 16.36 31.64
C ALA A 561 2.70 17.84 31.58
N ALA A 562 1.76 18.77 31.35
CA ALA A 562 2.06 20.21 31.39
C ALA A 562 2.51 20.67 32.78
N ALA A 563 1.85 20.19 33.84
CA ALA A 563 2.22 20.48 35.23
C ALA A 563 3.59 19.88 35.63
N ALA A 564 3.95 18.72 35.07
CA ALA A 564 5.27 18.10 35.27
C ALA A 564 6.38 18.92 34.58
N SER A 565 6.15 19.38 33.36
CA SER A 565 7.09 20.22 32.60
C SER A 565 7.32 21.58 33.28
N GLU A 566 6.27 22.19 33.84
CA GLU A 566 6.38 23.46 34.55
C GLU A 566 7.19 23.34 35.86
N LYS A 567 7.06 22.22 36.57
CA LYS A 567 7.91 21.90 37.73
C LYS A 567 9.38 21.71 37.35
N GLN A 568 9.65 21.07 36.21
CA GLN A 568 11.01 20.85 35.71
C GLN A 568 11.68 22.17 35.29
N ASN A 569 10.94 23.05 34.61
CA ASN A 569 11.43 24.37 34.21
C ASN A 569 11.67 25.31 35.40
N ASN A 570 10.83 25.24 36.44
CA ASN A 570 11.05 26.01 37.67
C ASN A 570 12.24 25.48 38.50
N ALA A 571 12.48 24.17 38.49
CA ALA A 571 13.67 23.58 39.12
C ALA A 571 14.96 24.00 38.39
N GLN A 572 14.94 24.05 37.06
CA GLN A 572 16.08 24.50 36.26
C GLN A 572 16.39 25.99 36.50
N ARG A 573 15.36 26.86 36.53
CA ARG A 573 15.53 28.29 36.84
C ARG A 573 16.05 28.57 38.25
N ALA A 574 15.83 27.67 39.21
CA ALA A 574 16.38 27.79 40.56
C ALA A 574 17.85 27.36 40.65
N MET A 575 18.35 26.57 39.69
CA MET A 575 19.76 26.14 39.62
C MET A 575 20.66 27.15 38.89
N ASP A 576 20.09 27.98 38.00
CA ASP A 576 20.83 28.94 37.18
C ASP A 576 21.00 30.34 37.83
N ALA A 577 20.61 30.51 39.10
CA ALA A 577 20.75 31.77 39.84
C ALA A 577 22.00 31.77 40.74
N GLU A 578 23.13 32.32 40.25
CA GLU A 578 24.29 32.67 41.09
C GLU A 578 24.07 34.00 41.84
N PRO A 579 24.60 34.15 43.08
CA PRO A 579 24.38 35.34 43.89
C PRO A 579 25.42 36.44 43.60
N GLU A 580 24.97 37.62 43.16
CA GLU A 580 25.79 38.84 43.20
C GLU A 580 25.94 39.32 44.65
N GLY A 581 27.19 39.55 45.06
CA GLY A 581 27.55 39.94 46.43
C GLY A 581 27.51 41.44 46.69
N GLU A 582 27.42 41.81 47.97
CA GLU A 582 27.83 43.14 48.45
C GLU A 582 28.67 43.00 49.73
N SER A 583 29.80 43.70 49.71
CA SER A 583 30.84 43.76 50.75
C SER A 583 30.39 44.57 51.97
N GLN A 584 30.77 44.15 53.19
CA GLN A 584 31.20 45.10 54.23
C GLN A 584 32.28 44.50 55.16
N PHE A 585 33.33 45.30 55.36
CA PHE A 585 34.41 45.17 56.34
C PHE A 585 33.88 45.28 57.79
N GLU A 586 34.37 44.44 58.71
CA GLU A 586 35.16 44.83 59.91
C GLU A 586 35.16 43.76 61.03
N LYS A 587 36.37 43.50 61.54
CA LYS A 587 36.76 43.25 62.95
C LYS A 587 36.23 42.01 63.70
N LEU A 588 37.14 41.07 64.03
CA LEU A 588 37.66 40.80 65.40
C LEU A 588 38.38 39.44 65.49
N GLY A 589 39.69 39.47 65.82
CA GLY A 589 40.31 38.67 66.89
C GLY A 589 40.62 37.18 66.69
N PRO A 590 41.83 36.68 67.05
CA PRO A 590 42.26 35.31 66.77
C PRO A 590 42.13 34.37 67.99
N SER A 591 41.83 33.08 67.78
CA SER A 591 42.15 32.05 68.77
C SER A 591 42.25 30.61 68.20
N LYS A 592 43.51 30.19 67.99
CA LYS A 592 44.15 28.98 68.54
C LYS A 592 43.50 27.58 68.43
N ARG A 593 44.37 26.66 67.93
CA ARG A 593 44.55 25.21 68.26
C ARG A 593 43.56 24.24 67.58
N ARG A 594 43.92 23.01 67.21
CA ARG A 594 45.15 22.19 67.19
C ARG A 594 44.79 20.95 66.34
N TYR A 595 45.78 20.42 65.62
CA TYR A 595 46.07 19.00 65.32
C TYR A 595 45.00 17.93 65.64
N SER A 596 44.78 17.00 64.69
CA SER A 596 45.51 15.73 64.71
C SER A 596 45.21 14.84 63.51
N PHE A 597 46.29 14.26 63.00
CA PHE A 597 46.42 13.26 61.94
C PHE A 597 46.55 11.89 62.61
N VAL A 598 45.76 10.90 62.21
CA VAL A 598 45.99 9.43 62.37
C VAL A 598 45.10 8.79 61.28
N GLY A 599 45.51 7.92 60.35
CA GLY A 599 46.66 7.03 60.26
C GLY A 599 46.17 5.57 60.17
N ASN A 600 46.74 4.79 59.23
CA ASN A 600 46.55 3.36 58.89
C ASN A 600 45.30 3.02 58.04
N ARG A 601 45.36 2.52 56.81
CA ARG A 601 46.32 1.70 56.03
C ARG A 601 46.48 0.24 56.48
N ASP A 602 46.46 -0.64 55.47
CA ASP A 602 46.83 -2.07 55.42
C ASP A 602 45.68 -3.03 55.79
N GLU A 603 45.32 -4.10 55.06
CA GLU A 603 45.92 -5.03 54.07
C GLU A 603 44.72 -5.76 53.39
N LEU A 604 44.73 -6.47 52.25
CA LEU A 604 45.72 -7.07 51.35
C LEU A 604 45.04 -7.38 50.00
#